data_AF-A0A6G3WH43-F1
#
_entry.id   AF-A0A6G3WH43-F1
#
_cell.length_a   1.000
_cell.length_b   1.000
_cell.length_c   1.000
_cell.angle_alpha   90.00
_cell.angle_beta   90.00
_cell.angle_gamma   90.00
#
_symmetry.space_group_name_H-M   'P 1'
#
loop_
_entity.id
_entity.type
_entity.pdbx_description
1 polymer ?
#
loop_
_entity_poly.entity_id
_entity_poly.type
_entity_poly.pdbx_seq_one_letter_code
_entity_poly.pdbx_strand_id
1 'polypeptide(L)'
;PDDRLGTALLPLRVAGRTPGQRRVLAAAEQMVVALRSAFACDPEPARMRGPVVAGSGHLLGGCGNLADVLWRTRAECGRRHAQFVAAVRAGCAGPVADVLARAEETTGTMRAALDRGDGVVTDLCRLGDGELRYVALALVLLTGPGVLEVDPAGEVPAALQTLTVLADGFDRGLDGRQRLELLRLAARMCERGHIRLVGAVSDGSWAAGTQGATVVHLDRD
;
A
#
# COMPACT_ATOMS: atom_id res chain seq x y z
N PRO A 1 10.79 -3.53 -34.81
CA PRO A 1 10.18 -4.14 -33.61
C PRO A 1 11.22 -4.30 -32.51
N ASP A 2 11.47 -3.26 -31.70
CA ASP A 2 12.26 -3.36 -30.45
C ASP A 2 12.03 -2.15 -29.51
N ASP A 3 10.80 -1.61 -29.47
CA ASP A 3 10.41 -0.50 -28.59
C ASP A 3 9.55 -0.99 -27.42
N ARG A 4 10.10 -1.86 -26.58
CA ARG A 4 9.43 -2.24 -25.32
C ARG A 4 10.40 -2.25 -24.15
N LEU A 5 10.35 -1.16 -23.39
CA LEU A 5 10.87 -1.07 -22.04
C LEU A 5 10.06 -2.01 -21.13
N GLY A 6 10.62 -3.18 -20.84
CA GLY A 6 10.23 -4.02 -19.72
C GLY A 6 11.24 -3.81 -18.59
N THR A 7 10.79 -3.31 -17.44
CA THR A 7 11.61 -3.01 -16.26
C THR A 7 12.08 -4.26 -15.50
N ALA A 8 12.61 -5.26 -16.21
CA ALA A 8 13.33 -6.38 -15.61
C ALA A 8 14.80 -6.25 -16.00
N LEU A 9 15.59 -5.65 -15.11
CA LEU A 9 17.05 -5.58 -15.17
C LEU A 9 17.59 -4.95 -16.47
N LEU A 10 17.87 -3.64 -16.44
CA LEU A 10 18.77 -3.01 -17.42
C LEU A 10 19.99 -3.94 -17.60
N PRO A 11 20.16 -4.64 -18.75
CA PRO A 11 21.41 -5.30 -19.03
C PRO A 11 22.37 -4.17 -19.37
N LEU A 12 22.99 -3.59 -18.35
CA LEU A 12 24.04 -2.61 -18.54
C LEU A 12 25.17 -3.34 -19.25
N ARG A 13 25.27 -3.13 -20.56
CA ARG A 13 26.40 -3.57 -21.39
C ARG A 13 27.63 -2.68 -21.12
N VAL A 14 27.87 -2.38 -19.84
CA VAL A 14 28.86 -1.42 -19.37
C VAL A 14 29.85 -2.15 -18.47
N ALA A 15 31.08 -2.32 -18.95
CA ALA A 15 32.09 -3.16 -18.30
C ALA A 15 32.77 -2.54 -17.07
N GLY A 16 32.43 -1.29 -16.69
CA GLY A 16 33.03 -0.60 -15.54
C GLY A 16 34.53 -0.22 -15.69
N ARG A 17 35.10 -0.32 -16.89
CA ARG A 17 36.54 -0.14 -17.12
C ARG A 17 36.96 1.33 -17.12
N THR A 18 36.09 2.24 -17.56
CA THR A 18 36.38 3.69 -17.57
C THR A 18 35.71 4.43 -16.40
N PRO A 19 36.20 5.62 -16.01
CA PRO A 19 35.55 6.45 -14.99
C PRO A 19 34.09 6.81 -15.31
N GLY A 20 33.76 7.01 -16.60
CA GLY A 20 32.39 7.25 -17.05
C GLY A 20 31.51 6.01 -16.87
N GLN A 21 32.03 4.83 -17.23
CA GLN A 21 31.32 3.56 -17.06
C GLN A 21 31.06 3.22 -15.59
N ARG A 22 32.00 3.50 -14.69
CA ARG A 22 31.79 3.33 -13.24
C ARG A 22 30.71 4.25 -12.69
N ARG A 23 30.61 5.50 -13.17
CA ARG A 23 29.53 6.42 -12.78
C ARG A 23 28.16 5.90 -13.22
N VAL A 24 28.05 5.34 -14.41
CA VAL A 24 26.80 4.74 -14.90
C VAL A 24 26.40 3.54 -14.04
N LEU A 25 27.35 2.65 -13.72
CA LEU A 25 27.09 1.50 -12.84
C LEU A 25 26.64 1.95 -11.45
N ALA A 26 27.33 2.93 -10.85
CA ALA A 26 26.95 3.46 -9.54
C ALA A 26 25.54 4.09 -9.58
N ALA A 27 25.21 4.86 -10.61
CA ALA A 27 23.86 5.44 -10.75
C ALA A 27 22.79 4.35 -10.88
N ALA A 28 23.05 3.31 -11.67
CA ALA A 28 22.12 2.21 -11.83
C ALA A 28 21.96 1.38 -10.56
N GLU A 29 23.04 1.15 -9.81
CA GLU A 29 22.98 0.51 -8.49
C GLU A 29 22.08 1.31 -7.55
N GLN A 30 22.26 2.64 -7.46
CA GLN A 30 21.39 3.49 -6.65
C GLN A 30 19.91 3.42 -7.08
N MET A 31 19.64 3.35 -8.39
CA MET A 31 18.27 3.17 -8.90
C MET A 31 17.68 1.82 -8.51
N VAL A 32 18.44 0.72 -8.65
CA VAL A 32 17.96 -0.63 -8.29
C VAL A 32 17.71 -0.72 -6.79
N VAL A 33 18.58 -0.16 -5.96
CA VAL A 33 18.40 -0.09 -4.50
C VAL A 33 17.13 0.69 -4.15
N ALA A 34 16.84 1.79 -4.84
CA ALA A 34 15.59 2.52 -4.62
C ALA A 34 14.35 1.74 -5.07
N LEU A 35 14.42 1.02 -6.20
CA LEU A 35 13.29 0.30 -6.79
C LEU A 35 12.98 -1.03 -6.09
N ARG A 36 13.99 -1.77 -5.59
CA ARG A 36 13.76 -3.02 -4.82
C ARG A 36 12.97 -2.77 -3.53
N SER A 37 13.08 -1.56 -2.98
CA SER A 37 12.36 -1.12 -1.79
C SER A 37 11.04 -0.41 -2.09
N ALA A 38 10.57 -0.46 -3.35
CA ALA A 38 9.25 0.03 -3.70
C ALA A 38 8.20 -1.09 -3.54
N PHE A 39 7.14 -0.80 -2.80
CA PHE A 39 6.00 -1.70 -2.64
C PHE A 39 4.94 -1.39 -3.69
N ALA A 40 4.77 -2.28 -4.67
CA ALA A 40 3.69 -2.22 -5.65
C ALA A 40 2.38 -2.70 -5.01
N CYS A 41 1.42 -1.80 -4.90
CA CYS A 41 0.13 -2.05 -4.27
C CYS A 41 -0.99 -1.95 -5.30
N ASP A 42 -1.70 -3.06 -5.50
CA ASP A 42 -2.97 -3.08 -6.22
C ASP A 42 -3.95 -4.02 -5.49
N PRO A 43 -4.73 -3.53 -4.51
CA PRO A 43 -5.65 -4.39 -3.78
C PRO A 43 -6.69 -5.03 -4.71
N GLU A 44 -6.83 -6.35 -4.66
CA GLU A 44 -7.76 -7.13 -5.49
C GLU A 44 -8.97 -7.58 -4.65
N PRO A 45 -10.13 -6.87 -4.68
CA PRO A 45 -11.24 -7.16 -3.78
C PRO A 45 -11.71 -8.61 -3.81
N ALA A 46 -11.72 -9.25 -4.98
CA ALA A 46 -12.10 -10.65 -5.14
C ALA A 46 -11.26 -11.59 -4.26
N ARG A 47 -9.95 -11.32 -4.10
CA ARG A 47 -9.03 -12.12 -3.29
C ARG A 47 -9.10 -11.79 -1.79
N MET A 48 -9.61 -10.62 -1.44
CA MET A 48 -9.65 -10.12 -0.06
C MET A 48 -10.86 -10.63 0.75
N ARG A 49 -11.88 -11.18 0.07
CA ARG A 49 -13.14 -11.60 0.70
C ARG A 49 -13.07 -12.96 1.39
N GLY A 50 -12.14 -13.82 0.95
CA GLY A 50 -12.02 -15.18 1.44
C GLY A 50 -11.34 -15.25 2.81
N PRO A 51 -11.57 -16.34 3.57
CA PRO A 51 -10.69 -16.68 4.68
C PRO A 51 -9.27 -16.93 4.16
N VAL A 52 -8.26 -16.55 4.94
CA VAL A 52 -6.84 -16.69 4.56
C VAL A 52 -6.09 -17.51 5.58
N VAL A 53 -5.18 -18.38 5.14
CA VAL A 53 -4.30 -19.08 6.08
C VAL A 53 -3.32 -18.08 6.68
N ALA A 54 -3.02 -18.20 7.98
CA ALA A 54 -1.97 -17.41 8.61
C ALA A 54 -0.64 -17.61 7.86
N GLY A 55 0.00 -16.51 7.43
CA GLY A 55 1.08 -16.54 6.45
C GLY A 55 2.41 -16.01 6.95
N SER A 56 3.25 -15.56 6.01
CA SER A 56 4.62 -15.05 6.23
C SER A 56 4.69 -13.78 7.08
N GLY A 57 3.56 -13.13 7.35
CA GLY A 57 3.47 -11.91 8.17
C GLY A 57 3.55 -10.59 7.40
N HIS A 58 3.73 -10.64 6.09
CA HIS A 58 3.83 -9.45 5.24
C HIS A 58 2.62 -9.32 4.32
N LEU A 59 2.10 -8.11 4.17
CA LEU A 59 1.02 -7.78 3.25
C LEU A 59 1.51 -7.89 1.80
N LEU A 60 0.84 -8.71 1.01
CA LEU A 60 1.13 -8.88 -0.41
C LEU A 60 0.64 -7.68 -1.22
N GLY A 61 1.24 -7.41 -2.38
CA GLY A 61 0.83 -6.30 -3.26
C GLY A 61 -0.66 -6.31 -3.64
N GLY A 62 -1.22 -7.51 -3.86
CA GLY A 62 -2.65 -7.73 -4.13
C GLY A 62 -3.58 -7.62 -2.91
N CYS A 63 -3.01 -7.46 -1.70
CA CYS A 63 -3.70 -7.40 -0.40
C CYS A 63 -4.62 -8.59 -0.07
N GLY A 64 -4.51 -9.71 -0.79
CA GLY A 64 -5.35 -10.90 -0.59
C GLY A 64 -5.24 -11.49 0.82
N ASN A 65 -4.12 -11.30 1.51
CA ASN A 65 -3.88 -11.76 2.88
C ASN A 65 -4.20 -10.71 3.97
N LEU A 66 -5.03 -9.71 3.67
CA LEU A 66 -5.36 -8.60 4.57
C LEU A 66 -5.76 -9.06 5.99
N ALA A 67 -6.58 -10.11 6.12
CA ALA A 67 -7.06 -10.57 7.42
C ALA A 67 -5.94 -11.12 8.34
N ASP A 68 -4.90 -11.76 7.79
CA ASP A 68 -3.72 -12.21 8.55
C ASP A 68 -2.90 -11.01 9.05
N VAL A 69 -2.70 -10.02 8.20
CA VAL A 69 -1.93 -8.81 8.56
C VAL A 69 -2.65 -7.97 9.62
N LEU A 70 -3.97 -7.84 9.52
CA LEU A 70 -4.79 -7.14 10.51
C LEU A 70 -4.72 -7.80 11.89
N TRP A 71 -4.71 -9.13 11.94
CA TRP A 71 -4.55 -9.88 13.19
C TRP A 71 -3.25 -9.52 13.92
N ARG A 72 -2.13 -9.47 13.19
CA ARG A 72 -0.82 -9.13 13.76
C ARG A 72 -0.70 -7.66 14.11
N THR A 73 -1.12 -6.78 13.22
CA THR A 73 -1.00 -5.31 13.39
C THR A 73 -1.68 -4.85 14.68
N ARG A 74 -2.84 -5.44 15.01
CA ARG A 74 -3.55 -5.18 16.27
C ARG A 74 -2.72 -5.53 17.49
N ALA A 75 -2.04 -6.68 17.46
CA ALA A 75 -1.22 -7.16 18.57
C ALA A 75 0.10 -6.39 18.72
N GLU A 76 0.68 -5.93 17.61
CA GLU A 76 1.99 -5.28 17.59
C GLU A 76 1.95 -3.80 18.02
N CYS A 77 0.94 -3.04 17.59
CA CYS A 77 0.91 -1.61 17.86
C CYS A 77 -0.51 -1.04 17.96
N GLY A 78 -1.03 -0.95 19.19
CA GLY A 78 -2.36 -0.37 19.44
C GLY A 78 -2.54 1.06 18.93
N ARG A 79 -1.48 1.89 18.92
CA ARG A 79 -1.53 3.25 18.36
C ARG A 79 -1.74 3.25 16.84
N ARG A 80 -1.01 2.40 16.12
CA ARG A 80 -1.18 2.25 14.66
C ARG A 80 -2.56 1.71 14.34
N HIS A 81 -3.00 0.70 15.09
CA HIS A 81 -4.35 0.15 14.99
C HIS A 81 -5.43 1.22 15.18
N ALA A 82 -5.31 2.06 16.21
CA ALA A 82 -6.27 3.15 16.44
C ALA A 82 -6.29 4.18 15.30
N GLN A 83 -5.12 4.54 14.75
CA GLN A 83 -5.03 5.42 13.57
C GLN A 83 -5.68 4.78 12.34
N PHE A 84 -5.49 3.48 12.17
CA PHE A 84 -6.09 2.71 11.09
C PHE A 84 -7.62 2.65 11.23
N VAL A 85 -8.14 2.34 12.41
CA VAL A 85 -9.59 2.37 12.68
C VAL A 85 -10.18 3.75 12.41
N ALA A 86 -9.49 4.83 12.80
CA ALA A 86 -9.93 6.19 12.51
C ALA A 86 -9.97 6.48 11.00
N ALA A 87 -8.99 6.01 10.23
CA ALA A 87 -8.99 6.12 8.78
C ALA A 87 -10.14 5.31 8.14
N VAL A 88 -10.37 4.08 8.58
CA VAL A 88 -11.47 3.22 8.12
C VAL A 88 -12.82 3.87 8.41
N ARG A 89 -13.01 4.42 9.62
CA ARG A 89 -14.21 5.18 9.98
C ARG A 89 -14.46 6.41 9.09
N ALA A 90 -13.39 7.05 8.61
CA ALA A 90 -13.51 8.22 7.74
C ALA A 90 -13.99 7.86 6.33
N GLY A 91 -13.66 6.68 5.79
CA GLY A 91 -13.96 6.31 4.40
C GLY A 91 -14.98 5.18 4.19
N CYS A 92 -15.26 4.34 5.18
CA CYS A 92 -16.29 3.31 5.05
C CYS A 92 -17.69 3.85 5.37
N ALA A 93 -18.70 3.23 4.78
CA ALA A 93 -20.08 3.58 5.05
C ALA A 93 -20.52 3.07 6.43
N GLY A 94 -21.38 3.85 7.11
CA GLY A 94 -21.91 3.50 8.42
C GLY A 94 -20.89 3.62 9.55
N PRO A 95 -21.29 3.26 10.79
CA PRO A 95 -20.42 3.31 11.95
C PRO A 95 -19.27 2.29 11.84
N VAL A 96 -18.12 2.65 12.40
CA VAL A 96 -16.96 1.76 12.56
C VAL A 96 -16.37 2.01 13.95
N ALA A 97 -16.64 1.11 14.88
CA ALA A 97 -16.08 1.14 16.23
C ALA A 97 -14.63 0.62 16.23
N ASP A 98 -14.38 -0.48 15.53
CA ASP A 98 -13.08 -1.16 15.46
C ASP A 98 -12.95 -1.94 14.13
N VAL A 99 -11.73 -2.37 13.81
CA VAL A 99 -11.44 -3.36 12.77
C VAL A 99 -10.95 -4.63 13.45
N LEU A 100 -11.68 -5.71 13.22
CA LEU A 100 -11.46 -6.99 13.87
C LEU A 100 -10.79 -7.94 12.89
N ALA A 101 -9.88 -8.76 13.40
CA ALA A 101 -9.44 -9.99 12.76
C ALA A 101 -9.71 -11.13 13.75
N ARG A 102 -10.10 -12.29 13.24
CA ARG A 102 -10.47 -13.47 14.02
C ARG A 102 -9.87 -14.71 13.38
N ALA A 103 -9.30 -15.57 14.21
CA ALA A 103 -8.93 -16.92 13.82
C ALA A 103 -10.16 -17.83 13.89
N GLU A 104 -10.37 -18.63 12.86
CA GLU A 104 -11.35 -19.70 12.83
C GLU A 104 -10.68 -20.98 13.36
N GLU A 105 -11.06 -21.41 14.57
CA GLU A 105 -10.36 -22.46 15.32
C GLU A 105 -10.26 -23.80 14.58
N THR A 106 -11.27 -24.14 13.79
CA THR A 106 -11.35 -25.42 13.07
C THR A 106 -10.47 -25.47 11.83
N THR A 107 -10.29 -24.35 11.15
CA THR A 107 -9.56 -24.27 9.87
C THR A 107 -8.19 -23.60 10.00
N GLY A 108 -7.92 -22.91 11.12
CA GLY A 108 -6.73 -22.08 11.31
C GLY A 108 -6.69 -20.88 10.36
N THR A 109 -7.82 -20.53 9.75
CA THR A 109 -7.90 -19.40 8.82
C THR A 109 -8.30 -18.12 9.52
N MET A 110 -7.88 -17.00 8.96
CA MET A 110 -8.13 -15.66 9.44
C MET A 110 -9.24 -15.03 8.61
N ARG A 111 -10.18 -14.40 9.31
CA ARG A 111 -11.21 -13.54 8.73
C ARG A 111 -11.12 -12.18 9.39
N ALA A 112 -11.46 -11.13 8.66
CA ALA A 112 -11.54 -9.80 9.23
C ALA A 112 -12.90 -9.14 8.94
N ALA A 113 -13.26 -8.21 9.82
CA ALA A 113 -14.59 -7.63 9.89
C ALA A 113 -14.51 -6.20 10.45
N LEU A 114 -15.51 -5.39 10.11
CA LEU A 114 -15.74 -4.11 10.75
C LEU A 114 -16.67 -4.32 11.95
N ASP A 115 -16.23 -3.90 13.12
CA ASP A 115 -17.12 -3.70 14.26
C ASP A 115 -17.93 -2.42 14.01
N ARG A 116 -19.25 -2.56 13.94
CA ARG A 116 -20.17 -1.46 13.66
C ARG A 116 -20.67 -0.80 14.97
N GLY A 117 -20.26 -1.29 16.13
CA GLY A 117 -20.80 -0.90 17.43
C GLY A 117 -22.04 -1.71 17.80
N ASP A 118 -22.44 -1.65 19.07
CA ASP A 118 -23.65 -2.28 19.60
C ASP A 118 -23.78 -3.78 19.29
N GLY A 119 -22.64 -4.49 19.21
CA GLY A 119 -22.57 -5.91 18.89
C GLY A 119 -22.79 -6.24 17.41
N VAL A 120 -22.99 -5.24 16.54
CA VAL A 120 -23.17 -5.43 15.10
C VAL A 120 -21.80 -5.55 14.44
N VAL A 121 -21.62 -6.58 13.62
CA VAL A 121 -20.36 -6.84 12.91
C VAL A 121 -20.65 -7.05 11.43
N THR A 122 -19.80 -6.49 10.57
CA THR A 122 -19.84 -6.69 9.12
C THR A 122 -18.55 -7.32 8.65
N ASP A 123 -18.59 -8.58 8.21
CA ASP A 123 -17.43 -9.24 7.63
C ASP A 123 -16.94 -8.52 6.36
N LEU A 124 -15.63 -8.48 6.14
CA LEU A 124 -15.02 -7.90 4.94
C LEU A 124 -15.59 -8.51 3.66
N CYS A 125 -15.98 -9.78 3.69
CA CYS A 125 -16.60 -10.46 2.55
C CYS A 125 -17.90 -9.80 2.07
N ARG A 126 -18.54 -8.98 2.92
CA ARG A 126 -19.78 -8.25 2.62
C ARG A 126 -19.57 -6.80 2.19
N LEU A 127 -18.35 -6.26 2.31
CA LEU A 127 -18.07 -4.87 1.92
C LEU A 127 -18.08 -4.69 0.41
N GLY A 128 -18.30 -3.47 -0.07
CA GLY A 128 -18.13 -3.15 -1.48
C GLY A 128 -16.66 -3.24 -1.93
N ASP A 129 -16.43 -3.36 -3.23
CA ASP A 129 -15.06 -3.39 -3.80
C ASP A 129 -14.28 -2.10 -3.47
N GLY A 130 -14.95 -0.95 -3.52
CA GLY A 130 -14.36 0.33 -3.12
C GLY A 130 -13.97 0.38 -1.65
N GLU A 131 -14.83 -0.12 -0.75
CA GLU A 131 -14.52 -0.20 0.67
C GLU A 131 -13.34 -1.14 0.95
N LEU A 132 -13.27 -2.30 0.27
CA LEU A 132 -12.14 -3.21 0.38
C LEU A 132 -10.83 -2.55 -0.07
N ARG A 133 -10.82 -1.92 -1.25
CA ARG A 133 -9.64 -1.18 -1.74
C ARG A 133 -9.24 -0.06 -0.78
N TYR A 134 -10.21 0.71 -0.27
CA TYR A 134 -9.96 1.78 0.70
C TYR A 134 -9.29 1.25 1.97
N VAL A 135 -9.82 0.17 2.56
CA VAL A 135 -9.28 -0.44 3.79
C VAL A 135 -7.86 -0.94 3.57
N ALA A 136 -7.59 -1.62 2.45
CA ALA A 136 -6.25 -2.10 2.12
C ALA A 136 -5.25 -0.95 1.91
N LEU A 137 -5.60 0.05 1.10
CA LEU A 137 -4.73 1.21 0.87
C LEU A 137 -4.49 1.99 2.17
N ALA A 138 -5.52 2.18 3.02
CA ALA A 138 -5.35 2.83 4.31
C ALA A 138 -4.37 2.08 5.22
N LEU A 139 -4.41 0.73 5.22
CA LEU A 139 -3.45 -0.08 5.97
C LEU A 139 -2.03 0.15 5.43
N VAL A 140 -1.83 0.04 4.11
CA VAL A 140 -0.53 0.24 3.45
C VAL A 140 0.06 1.61 3.76
N LEU A 141 -0.74 2.67 3.74
CA LEU A 141 -0.26 4.03 4.02
C LEU A 141 0.18 4.23 5.49
N LEU A 142 -0.35 3.41 6.40
CA LEU A 142 -0.06 3.48 7.83
C LEU A 142 0.99 2.46 8.30
N THR A 143 1.40 1.55 7.42
CA THR A 143 2.38 0.51 7.73
C THR A 143 3.73 0.78 7.08
N GLY A 144 4.78 0.34 7.78
CA GLY A 144 6.16 0.44 7.30
C GLY A 144 6.63 -0.84 6.61
N PRO A 145 7.89 -0.87 6.15
CA PRO A 145 8.46 -1.99 5.40
C PRO A 145 8.40 -3.32 6.16
N GLY A 146 8.46 -3.32 7.50
CA GLY A 146 8.35 -4.55 8.31
C GLY A 146 6.97 -5.23 8.30
N VAL A 147 5.97 -4.65 7.64
CA VAL A 147 4.62 -5.23 7.49
C VAL A 147 4.30 -5.51 6.02
N LEU A 148 5.06 -4.98 5.07
CA LEU A 148 4.79 -5.10 3.64
C LEU A 148 5.76 -6.11 3.01
N GLU A 149 5.30 -6.81 1.98
CA GLU A 149 6.18 -7.70 1.21
C GLU A 149 7.09 -6.86 0.32
N VAL A 150 8.14 -6.30 0.92
CA VAL A 150 9.13 -5.46 0.27
C VAL A 150 10.50 -5.86 0.76
N ASP A 151 11.49 -5.75 -0.13
CA ASP A 151 12.88 -5.99 0.20
C ASP A 151 13.49 -4.68 0.74
N PRO A 152 13.72 -4.56 2.06
CA PRO A 152 14.33 -3.36 2.61
C PRO A 152 15.76 -3.27 2.12
N ALA A 153 16.16 -2.09 1.63
CA ALA A 153 17.55 -1.79 1.27
C ALA A 153 18.43 -1.75 2.54
N GLY A 154 18.75 -2.91 3.11
CA GLY A 154 19.49 -3.08 4.37
C GLY A 154 20.89 -2.47 4.34
N GLU A 155 21.45 -2.25 3.14
CA GLU A 155 22.68 -1.52 2.89
C GLU A 155 22.58 0.00 3.12
N VAL A 156 21.37 0.55 3.15
CA VAL A 156 21.09 1.97 3.40
C VAL A 156 20.82 2.20 4.89
N PRO A 157 21.33 3.27 5.54
CA PRO A 157 20.95 3.58 6.92
C PRO A 157 19.43 3.71 7.09
N ALA A 158 18.87 3.13 8.14
CA ALA A 158 17.42 3.11 8.39
C ALA A 158 16.76 4.50 8.34
N ALA A 159 17.46 5.55 8.76
CA ALA A 159 16.99 6.94 8.70
C ALA A 159 16.76 7.47 7.26
N LEU A 160 17.34 6.81 6.25
CA LEU A 160 17.23 7.15 4.84
C LEU A 160 16.34 6.15 4.06
N GLN A 161 15.89 5.08 4.70
CA GLN A 161 15.01 4.05 4.12
C GLN A 161 13.54 4.48 4.16
N THR A 162 13.19 5.56 3.46
CA THR A 162 11.77 5.91 3.29
C THR A 162 11.13 4.96 2.27
N LEU A 163 10.16 4.17 2.72
CA LEU A 163 9.38 3.25 1.89
C LEU A 163 8.69 4.01 0.75
N THR A 164 8.79 3.51 -0.48
CA THR A 164 8.02 4.03 -1.62
C THR A 164 6.85 3.09 -1.92
N VAL A 165 5.63 3.61 -1.95
CA VAL A 165 4.42 2.88 -2.34
C VAL A 165 4.05 3.29 -3.77
N LEU A 166 3.87 2.30 -4.62
CA LEU A 166 3.38 2.47 -6.00
C LEU A 166 1.94 1.94 -6.06
N ALA A 167 0.95 2.84 -6.09
CA ALA A 167 -0.46 2.47 -6.08
C ALA A 167 -1.05 2.52 -7.50
N ASP A 168 -1.35 1.36 -8.09
CA ASP A 168 -1.97 1.31 -9.41
C ASP A 168 -3.50 1.46 -9.33
N GLY A 169 -4.03 2.47 -10.01
CA GLY A 169 -5.43 2.87 -9.91
C GLY A 169 -5.83 3.27 -8.49
N PHE A 170 -5.13 4.25 -7.91
CA PHE A 170 -5.36 4.76 -6.56
C PHE A 170 -6.81 5.23 -6.33
N ASP A 171 -7.52 5.66 -7.37
CA ASP A 171 -8.93 6.09 -7.34
C ASP A 171 -9.94 5.00 -7.78
N ARG A 172 -9.45 3.87 -8.30
CA ARG A 172 -10.28 2.82 -8.91
C ARG A 172 -11.27 2.24 -7.91
N GLY A 173 -12.55 2.28 -8.26
CA GLY A 173 -13.65 1.72 -7.46
C GLY A 173 -13.99 2.49 -6.20
N LEU A 174 -13.21 3.51 -5.83
CA LEU A 174 -13.47 4.36 -4.66
C LEU A 174 -14.55 5.38 -4.98
N ASP A 175 -15.41 5.72 -4.01
CA ASP A 175 -16.30 6.88 -4.12
C ASP A 175 -15.55 8.21 -3.88
N GLY A 176 -16.22 9.34 -4.12
CA GLY A 176 -15.60 10.66 -3.97
C GLY A 176 -15.10 10.97 -2.55
N ARG A 177 -15.80 10.50 -1.51
CA ARG A 177 -15.39 10.68 -0.12
C ARG A 177 -14.16 9.84 0.19
N GLN A 178 -14.17 8.57 -0.20
CA GLN A 178 -13.06 7.63 -0.03
C GLN A 178 -11.78 8.15 -0.67
N ARG A 179 -11.84 8.64 -1.91
CA ARG A 179 -10.66 9.20 -2.61
C ARG A 179 -10.05 10.38 -1.85
N LEU A 180 -10.90 11.31 -1.39
CA LEU A 180 -10.44 12.48 -0.65
C LEU A 180 -9.85 12.12 0.72
N GLU A 181 -10.49 11.23 1.47
CA GLU A 181 -9.96 10.78 2.76
C GLU A 181 -8.65 10.01 2.61
N LEU A 182 -8.54 9.19 1.57
CA LEU A 182 -7.33 8.44 1.30
C LEU A 182 -6.18 9.35 0.86
N LEU A 183 -6.44 10.36 0.03
CA LEU A 183 -5.44 11.37 -0.33
C LEU A 183 -4.98 12.18 0.88
N ARG A 184 -5.91 12.59 1.75
CA ARG A 184 -5.55 13.27 3.01
C ARG A 184 -4.70 12.38 3.91
N LEU A 185 -5.02 11.09 4.00
CA LEU A 185 -4.22 10.13 4.75
C LEU A 185 -2.81 10.02 4.14
N ALA A 186 -2.72 9.85 2.83
CA ALA A 186 -1.45 9.77 2.12
C ALA A 186 -0.59 11.03 2.34
N ALA A 187 -1.16 12.22 2.14
CA ALA A 187 -0.46 13.48 2.35
C ALA A 187 0.11 13.59 3.77
N ARG A 188 -0.67 13.25 4.80
CA ARG A 188 -0.21 13.24 6.20
C ARG A 188 0.93 12.25 6.46
N MET A 189 0.89 11.07 5.83
CA MET A 189 1.93 10.06 6.02
C MET A 189 3.21 10.40 5.25
N CYS A 190 3.08 11.03 4.09
CA CYS A 190 4.20 11.60 3.34
C CYS A 190 4.86 12.78 4.08
N GLU A 191 4.08 13.69 4.65
CA GLU A 191 4.59 14.83 5.42
C GLU A 191 5.40 14.38 6.65
N ARG A 192 4.99 13.29 7.30
CA ARG A 192 5.74 12.66 8.40
C ARG A 192 7.00 11.93 7.96
N GLY A 193 7.26 11.83 6.66
CA GLY A 193 8.37 11.06 6.10
C GLY A 193 8.23 9.55 6.29
N HIS A 194 7.03 9.05 6.59
CA HIS A 194 6.81 7.61 6.75
C HIS A 194 6.90 6.87 5.42
N ILE A 195 6.35 7.47 4.36
CA ILE A 195 6.31 6.90 3.01
C ILE A 195 6.51 7.98 1.95
N ARG A 196 6.88 7.54 0.75
CA ARG A 196 6.65 8.26 -0.52
C ARG A 196 5.55 7.53 -1.26
N LEU A 197 4.61 8.25 -1.87
CA LEU A 197 3.53 7.66 -2.64
C LEU A 197 3.60 8.15 -4.10
N VAL A 198 3.52 7.21 -5.03
CA VAL A 198 3.22 7.47 -6.44
C VAL A 198 1.98 6.67 -6.79
N GLY A 199 0.92 7.34 -7.24
CA GLY A 199 -0.35 6.70 -7.56
C GLY A 199 -0.79 7.00 -8.99
N ALA A 200 -1.16 5.97 -9.75
CA ALA A 200 -1.86 6.17 -11.01
C ALA A 200 -3.34 6.44 -10.71
N VAL A 201 -3.92 7.44 -11.37
CA VAL A 201 -5.34 7.81 -11.22
C VAL A 201 -5.99 7.93 -12.58
N SER A 202 -7.29 7.62 -12.65
CA SER A 202 -8.05 7.69 -13.91
C SER A 202 -8.39 9.13 -14.28
N ASP A 203 -8.64 9.96 -13.28
CA ASP A 203 -8.83 11.40 -13.39
C ASP A 203 -8.01 12.09 -12.29
N GLY A 204 -7.16 13.06 -12.66
CA GLY A 204 -6.33 13.81 -11.70
C GLY A 204 -7.01 15.04 -11.11
N SER A 205 -8.16 15.46 -11.64
CA SER A 205 -8.81 16.73 -11.31
C SER A 205 -9.15 16.87 -9.82
N TRP A 206 -9.56 15.77 -9.18
CA TRP A 206 -9.94 15.74 -7.76
C TRP A 206 -8.75 15.87 -6.80
N ALA A 207 -7.52 15.60 -7.27
CA ALA A 207 -6.30 15.71 -6.48
C ALA A 207 -5.57 17.05 -6.72
N ALA A 208 -5.87 17.73 -7.82
CA ALA A 208 -5.23 18.98 -8.19
C ALA A 208 -5.37 20.05 -7.09
N GLY A 209 -4.26 20.72 -6.76
CA GLY A 209 -4.23 21.76 -5.71
C GLY A 209 -4.26 21.24 -4.27
N THR A 210 -4.27 19.93 -4.05
CA THR A 210 -4.13 19.37 -2.70
C THR A 210 -2.71 19.58 -2.18
N GLN A 211 -2.58 20.22 -1.01
CA GLN A 211 -1.29 20.42 -0.36
C GLN A 211 -0.62 19.06 -0.09
N GLY A 212 0.64 18.93 -0.51
CA GLY A 212 1.41 17.69 -0.38
C GLY A 212 1.20 16.68 -1.51
N ALA A 213 0.42 17.02 -2.55
CA ALA A 213 0.26 16.20 -3.75
C ALA A 213 0.59 17.01 -5.00
N THR A 214 1.20 16.34 -5.98
CA THR A 214 1.46 16.89 -7.31
C THR A 214 0.83 15.98 -8.33
N VAL A 215 -0.01 16.53 -9.20
CA VAL A 215 -0.62 15.81 -10.32
C VAL A 215 0.24 16.03 -11.56
N VAL A 216 0.62 14.93 -12.22
CA VAL A 216 1.38 14.94 -13.47
C VAL A 216 0.51 14.28 -14.54
N HIS A 217 0.22 15.02 -15.60
CA HIS A 217 -0.46 14.47 -16.77
C HIS A 217 0.57 13.76 -17.65
N LEU A 218 0.29 12.50 -17.97
CA LEU A 218 1.09 11.72 -18.92
C LEU A 218 0.41 11.84 -20.28
N ASP A 219 0.85 12.81 -21.07
CA ASP A 219 0.42 12.90 -22.47
C ASP A 219 0.98 11.68 -23.22
N ARG A 220 0.17 11.13 -24.13
CA ARG A 220 0.68 10.18 -25.13
C ARG A 220 1.21 11.02 -26.29
N ASP A 221 2.53 11.11 -26.40
CA ASP A 221 3.18 11.48 -27.67
C ASP A 221 2.88 10.43 -28.76
#